data_AF-A0A8K0RYN6-F1
#
_entry.id   AF-A0A8K0RYN6-F1
#
_cell.length_a   1.000
_cell.length_b   1.000
_cell.length_c   1.000
_cell.angle_alpha   90.00
_cell.angle_beta   90.00
_cell.angle_gamma   90.00
#
_symmetry.space_group_name_H-M   'P 1'
#
loop_
_entity.id
_entity.type
_entity.pdbx_description
1 polymer ?
#
loop_
_entity_poly.entity_id
_entity_poly.type
_entity_poly.pdbx_seq_one_letter_code
_entity_poly.pdbx_strand_id
1 'polypeptide(L)'
;MADESTLRQRKPQPKNETDSEVSQPSTPTKKHKKRSSDKVDREDPWDGYSPYVDVLRVISFIVVASMGLSYVISGGESFWWGHKNKPEWMTQKFYKELILGPPPPTYMTLEELSLHDGTDPDRPLLLAINGTIYDVSNGRRMYGPGGSYSYFAATDAARGFVTGCFAEDQTADLRGYEETFLPLDDPEVDSHWTPEQLAELKIKEREEAKVKADAALKHWVDFFANNKKYSKVGYVLREPDWLEKEKPKKLCDQAQRGRKARKIPKGQ
;
A
#
# COMPACT_ATOMS: atom_id res chain seq x y z
N MET A 1 -17.65 54.52 28.16
CA MET A 1 -18.84 54.77 28.99
C MET A 1 -19.74 53.56 28.78
N ALA A 2 -19.51 52.43 29.45
CA ALA A 2 -19.81 52.12 30.86
C ALA A 2 -21.32 52.19 31.17
N ASP A 3 -21.92 51.00 31.34
CA ASP A 3 -22.93 50.55 32.34
C ASP A 3 -24.19 51.41 32.60
N GLU A 4 -25.37 50.93 32.99
CA GLU A 4 -25.81 49.68 33.59
C GLU A 4 -27.36 49.63 33.64
N SER A 5 -27.89 48.40 33.77
CA SER A 5 -29.04 47.95 34.58
C SER A 5 -30.30 48.83 34.80
N THR A 6 -31.47 48.21 34.57
CA THR A 6 -32.47 48.08 35.66
C THR A 6 -33.46 46.93 35.42
N LEU A 7 -33.27 45.90 36.24
CA LEU A 7 -34.22 44.85 36.57
C LEU A 7 -35.48 45.42 37.25
N ARG A 8 -36.65 44.83 37.00
CA ARG A 8 -37.74 44.77 37.99
C ARG A 8 -38.34 43.37 38.08
N GLN A 9 -38.17 42.78 39.26
CA GLN A 9 -38.74 41.52 39.73
C GLN A 9 -39.80 41.76 40.82
N ARG A 10 -40.60 40.70 41.05
CA ARG A 10 -41.41 40.26 42.22
C ARG A 10 -42.94 40.41 42.06
N LYS A 11 -43.74 39.33 41.93
CA LYS A 11 -44.26 38.29 42.92
C LYS A 11 -45.19 38.88 44.01
N PRO A 12 -46.11 38.12 44.66
CA PRO A 12 -46.95 36.94 44.31
C PRO A 12 -48.46 37.08 44.73
N GLN A 13 -49.24 35.98 44.57
CA GLN A 13 -50.65 35.62 44.96
C GLN A 13 -51.22 36.12 46.33
N PRO A 14 -52.49 35.86 46.80
CA PRO A 14 -53.56 34.88 46.40
C PRO A 14 -55.04 35.37 46.54
N LYS A 15 -56.05 34.51 46.20
CA LYS A 15 -57.11 34.02 47.13
C LYS A 15 -58.31 33.36 46.43
N ASN A 16 -58.75 32.29 47.10
CA ASN A 16 -59.89 31.41 46.87
C ASN A 16 -61.26 32.07 47.15
N GLU A 17 -62.26 31.41 46.55
CA GLU A 17 -63.59 31.04 47.10
C GLU A 17 -64.78 32.02 47.07
N THR A 18 -65.89 31.42 46.61
CA THR A 18 -67.32 31.69 46.91
C THR A 18 -67.90 33.02 46.38
N ASP A 19 -69.11 33.10 45.82
CA ASP A 19 -70.34 32.35 46.10
C ASP A 19 -71.44 32.63 45.04
N SER A 20 -72.39 31.70 44.93
CA SER A 20 -73.84 31.90 44.73
C SER A 20 -74.45 32.42 43.40
N GLU A 21 -75.23 31.55 42.73
CA GLU A 21 -76.64 31.82 42.31
C GLU A 21 -77.29 30.47 41.87
N VAL A 22 -77.94 29.71 42.75
CA VAL A 22 -79.40 29.66 43.06
C VAL A 22 -80.32 29.63 41.82
N SER A 23 -80.86 28.44 41.48
CA SER A 23 -82.31 28.13 41.47
C SER A 23 -82.62 26.74 40.87
N GLN A 24 -83.20 25.87 41.70
CA GLN A 24 -83.96 24.64 41.33
C GLN A 24 -85.40 25.04 40.88
N PRO A 25 -86.40 24.15 40.57
CA PRO A 25 -86.48 22.68 40.73
C PRO A 25 -87.25 21.86 39.67
N SER A 26 -87.02 20.54 39.62
CA SER A 26 -88.05 19.51 39.85
C SER A 26 -87.53 18.09 39.57
N THR A 27 -87.75 17.21 40.53
CA THR A 27 -87.51 15.75 40.57
C THR A 27 -88.68 14.99 39.92
N PRO A 28 -88.75 13.64 39.97
CA PRO A 28 -87.78 12.59 39.61
C PRO A 28 -88.42 11.58 38.61
N THR A 29 -87.65 10.64 38.05
CA THR A 29 -87.94 9.18 38.11
C THR A 29 -87.19 8.33 37.08
N LYS A 30 -86.88 7.11 37.53
CA LYS A 30 -86.62 5.85 36.79
C LYS A 30 -85.21 5.59 36.23
N LYS A 31 -84.52 4.74 36.99
CA LYS A 31 -83.43 3.85 36.55
C LYS A 31 -83.86 3.01 35.34
N HIS A 32 -83.05 3.00 34.28
CA HIS A 32 -82.91 1.86 33.38
C HIS A 32 -81.48 1.76 32.82
N LYS A 33 -80.79 0.70 33.27
CA LYS A 33 -79.96 -0.26 32.51
C LYS A 33 -79.01 0.27 31.39
N LYS A 34 -77.70 0.18 31.67
CA LYS A 34 -76.54 -0.11 30.80
C LYS A 34 -76.75 -0.05 29.27
N ARG A 35 -75.99 0.83 28.59
CA ARG A 35 -75.32 0.53 27.32
C ARG A 35 -73.89 1.07 27.37
N SER A 36 -72.94 0.20 27.05
CA SER A 36 -71.52 0.52 26.88
C SER A 36 -71.33 1.50 25.73
N SER A 37 -70.41 2.43 25.89
CA SER A 37 -69.67 3.00 24.77
C SER A 37 -68.21 2.79 25.07
N ASP A 38 -67.68 1.70 24.51
CA ASP A 38 -66.25 1.52 24.32
C ASP A 38 -65.70 2.77 23.62
N LYS A 39 -64.88 3.55 24.32
CA LYS A 39 -63.90 4.39 23.66
C LYS A 39 -62.77 3.44 23.28
N VAL A 40 -62.78 3.02 22.03
CA VAL A 40 -61.64 2.41 21.38
C VAL A 40 -60.58 3.51 21.29
N ASP A 41 -59.67 3.53 22.27
CA ASP A 41 -58.37 4.15 22.07
C ASP A 41 -57.73 3.39 20.92
N ARG A 42 -57.71 4.04 19.75
CA ARG A 42 -57.01 3.55 18.58
C ARG A 42 -55.53 3.69 18.90
N GLU A 43 -54.96 2.72 19.61
CA GLU A 43 -53.52 2.52 19.64
C GLU A 43 -53.13 2.15 18.20
N ASP A 44 -52.62 3.13 17.45
CA ASP A 44 -52.00 2.85 16.17
C ASP A 44 -50.83 1.89 16.43
N PRO A 45 -50.84 0.64 15.93
CA PRO A 45 -49.82 -0.36 16.24
C PRO A 45 -48.42 -0.03 15.70
N TRP A 46 -48.29 1.13 15.04
CA TRP A 46 -47.12 1.58 14.30
C TRP A 46 -46.35 2.69 15.03
N ASP A 47 -46.88 3.25 16.12
CA ASP A 47 -46.26 4.35 16.88
C ASP A 47 -45.41 3.88 18.08
N GLY A 48 -44.77 2.72 17.93
CA GLY A 48 -43.73 2.28 18.86
C GLY A 48 -42.43 3.05 18.65
N TYR A 49 -42.35 4.28 19.18
CA TYR A 49 -41.09 5.05 19.18
C TYR A 49 -40.00 4.26 19.89
N SER A 50 -39.06 3.71 19.10
CA SER A 50 -37.90 2.98 19.61
C SER A 50 -36.66 3.80 19.30
N PRO A 51 -36.01 4.41 20.31
CA PRO A 51 -34.78 5.17 20.14
C PRO A 51 -33.70 4.39 19.37
N TYR A 52 -33.65 3.06 19.52
CA TYR A 52 -32.71 2.21 18.79
C TYR A 52 -33.01 2.15 17.28
N VAL A 53 -34.28 2.09 16.89
CA VAL A 53 -34.68 2.08 15.48
C VAL A 53 -34.40 3.42 14.83
N ASP A 54 -34.64 4.53 15.54
CA ASP A 54 -34.30 5.87 15.04
C ASP A 54 -32.80 6.11 14.98
N VAL A 55 -32.02 5.64 15.96
CA VAL A 55 -30.55 5.65 15.89
C VAL A 55 -30.05 4.82 14.71
N LEU A 56 -30.56 3.61 14.50
CA LEU A 56 -30.21 2.78 13.33
C LEU A 56 -30.60 3.45 12.02
N ARG A 57 -31.77 4.09 11.95
CA ARG A 57 -32.25 4.85 10.80
C ARG A 57 -31.30 6.01 10.50
N VAL A 58 -30.95 6.83 11.50
CA VAL A 58 -30.01 7.96 11.34
C VAL A 58 -28.62 7.47 10.91
N ILE A 59 -28.10 6.41 11.54
CA ILE A 59 -26.81 5.82 11.14
C ILE A 59 -26.88 5.33 9.69
N SER A 60 -27.95 4.66 9.28
CA SER A 60 -28.11 4.19 7.90
C SER A 60 -28.13 5.36 6.90
N PHE A 61 -28.81 6.46 7.23
CA PHE A 61 -28.81 7.67 6.41
C PHE A 61 -27.43 8.31 6.33
N ILE A 62 -26.69 8.38 7.45
CA ILE A 62 -25.33 8.91 7.47
C ILE A 62 -24.40 8.04 6.62
N VAL A 63 -24.51 6.72 6.70
CA VAL A 63 -23.70 5.79 5.90
C VAL A 63 -24.01 5.97 4.41
N VAL A 64 -25.29 5.98 4.01
CA VAL A 64 -25.69 6.18 2.61
C VAL A 64 -25.26 7.55 2.09
N ALA A 65 -25.44 8.61 2.88
CA ALA A 65 -25.00 9.95 2.54
C ALA A 65 -23.46 10.02 2.43
N SER A 66 -22.72 9.33 3.31
CA SER A 66 -21.26 9.24 3.25
C SER A 66 -20.78 8.49 2.00
N MET A 67 -21.43 7.38 1.65
CA MET A 67 -21.14 6.62 0.42
C MET A 67 -21.43 7.45 -0.83
N GLY A 68 -22.57 8.17 -0.87
CA GLY A 68 -22.92 9.05 -1.97
C GLY A 68 -21.96 10.22 -2.13
N LEU A 69 -21.59 10.87 -1.02
CA LEU A 69 -20.61 11.96 -1.02
C LEU A 69 -19.22 11.46 -1.46
N SER A 70 -18.80 10.27 -1.00
CA SER A 70 -17.57 9.62 -1.44
C SER A 70 -17.58 9.35 -2.95
N TYR A 71 -18.70 8.86 -3.50
CA TYR A 71 -18.84 8.57 -4.92
C TYR A 71 -18.73 9.85 -5.78
N VAL A 72 -19.39 10.93 -5.36
CA VAL A 72 -19.33 12.23 -6.06
C VAL A 72 -17.92 12.83 -6.00
N ILE A 73 -17.27 12.82 -4.83
CA ILE A 73 -15.90 13.35 -4.66
C ILE A 73 -14.88 12.50 -5.44
N SER A 74 -15.09 11.18 -5.51
CA SER A 74 -14.18 10.24 -6.20
C SER A 74 -14.44 10.12 -7.70
N GLY A 75 -15.27 10.99 -8.29
CA GLY A 75 -15.56 10.95 -9.74
C GLY A 75 -16.22 9.64 -10.20
N GLY A 76 -16.94 8.96 -9.30
CA GLY A 76 -17.63 7.69 -9.59
C GLY A 76 -16.80 6.41 -9.41
N GLU A 77 -15.54 6.51 -8.93
CA GLU A 77 -14.64 5.35 -8.86
C GLU A 77 -14.84 4.47 -7.60
N SER A 78 -15.44 4.99 -6.51
CA SER A 78 -15.56 4.22 -5.26
C SER A 78 -16.72 4.67 -4.36
N PHE A 79 -17.54 3.69 -3.94
CA PHE A 79 -18.62 3.87 -2.96
C PHE A 79 -18.14 3.90 -1.50
N TRP A 80 -16.90 3.44 -1.25
CA TRP A 80 -16.29 3.38 0.07
C TRP A 80 -14.95 4.11 -0.03
N TRP A 81 -14.85 5.25 0.66
CA TRP A 81 -13.70 6.14 0.83
C TRP A 81 -12.48 5.66 0.04
N GLY A 82 -12.28 6.17 -1.18
CA GLY A 82 -11.40 5.64 -2.23
C GLY A 82 -9.93 5.44 -1.85
N HIS A 83 -9.65 4.45 -1.01
CA HIS A 83 -8.31 4.07 -0.61
C HIS A 83 -7.64 3.29 -1.73
N LYS A 84 -6.84 4.00 -2.54
CA LYS A 84 -5.97 3.37 -3.55
C LYS A 84 -4.93 2.43 -2.92
N ASN A 85 -4.57 2.66 -1.66
CA ASN A 85 -3.73 1.79 -0.84
C ASN A 85 -4.49 1.38 0.42
N LYS A 86 -5.13 0.19 0.40
CA LYS A 86 -5.82 -0.34 1.57
C LYS A 86 -4.79 -0.76 2.62
N PRO A 87 -4.96 -0.43 3.91
CA PRO A 87 -4.04 -0.87 4.95
C PRO A 87 -4.06 -2.40 5.05
N GLU A 88 -2.92 -3.01 5.40
CA GLU A 88 -2.71 -4.48 5.41
C GLU A 88 -3.84 -5.23 6.12
N TRP A 89 -4.27 -4.76 7.30
CA TRP A 89 -5.34 -5.37 8.09
C TRP A 89 -6.70 -5.45 7.39
N MET A 90 -6.90 -4.71 6.29
CA MET A 90 -8.14 -4.70 5.52
C MET A 90 -8.09 -5.64 4.31
N THR A 91 -6.94 -6.26 4.04
CA THR A 91 -6.80 -7.24 2.97
C THR A 91 -7.14 -8.64 3.45
N GLN A 92 -7.73 -9.45 2.56
CA GLN A 92 -7.97 -10.88 2.85
C GLN A 92 -6.67 -11.63 3.16
N LYS A 93 -5.55 -11.19 2.58
CA LYS A 93 -4.21 -11.75 2.83
C LYS A 93 -3.85 -11.70 4.31
N PHE A 94 -4.01 -10.54 4.96
CA PHE A 94 -3.69 -10.38 6.37
C PHE A 94 -4.46 -11.34 7.27
N TYR A 95 -5.78 -11.46 7.10
CA TYR A 95 -6.57 -12.38 7.91
C TYR A 95 -6.25 -13.86 7.62
N LYS A 96 -5.96 -14.21 6.35
CA LYS A 96 -5.50 -15.55 6.00
C LYS A 96 -4.17 -15.89 6.68
N GLU A 97 -3.21 -14.97 6.64
CA GLU A 97 -1.90 -15.16 7.29
C GLU A 97 -2.01 -15.20 8.81
N LEU A 98 -2.91 -14.41 9.40
CA LEU A 98 -3.15 -14.42 10.84
C LEU A 98 -3.73 -15.75 11.34
N ILE A 99 -4.61 -16.38 10.55
CA ILE A 99 -5.30 -17.63 10.94
C ILE A 99 -4.49 -18.87 10.54
N LEU A 100 -3.91 -18.89 9.35
CA LEU A 100 -3.27 -20.06 8.75
C LEU A 100 -1.73 -20.02 8.83
N GLY A 101 -1.15 -18.90 9.26
CA GLY A 101 0.29 -18.64 9.16
C GLY A 101 0.71 -18.17 7.76
N PRO A 102 1.98 -17.75 7.60
CA PRO A 102 2.51 -17.34 6.30
C PRO A 102 2.51 -18.54 5.33
N PRO A 103 2.17 -18.34 4.05
CA PRO A 103 2.22 -19.41 3.06
C PRO A 103 3.66 -19.92 2.87
N PRO A 104 3.84 -21.19 2.51
CA PRO A 104 5.17 -21.71 2.16
C PRO A 104 5.75 -20.93 0.97
N PRO A 105 7.09 -20.80 0.89
CA PRO A 105 7.73 -20.13 -0.22
C PRO A 105 7.39 -20.84 -1.54
N THR A 106 6.96 -20.07 -2.53
CA THR A 106 6.64 -20.61 -3.86
C THR A 106 7.91 -20.70 -4.69
N TYR A 107 8.12 -21.86 -5.30
CA TYR A 107 9.24 -22.09 -6.19
C TYR A 107 8.74 -22.03 -7.64
N MET A 108 9.28 -21.13 -8.46
CA MET A 108 8.85 -20.93 -9.84
C MET A 108 10.02 -21.01 -10.80
N THR A 109 9.81 -21.64 -11.95
CA THR A 109 10.77 -21.59 -13.06
C THR A 109 10.78 -20.20 -13.72
N LEU A 110 11.78 -19.92 -14.56
CA LEU A 110 11.82 -18.67 -15.33
C LEU A 110 10.64 -18.55 -16.31
N GLU A 111 10.17 -19.67 -16.87
CA GLU A 111 9.01 -19.70 -17.77
C GLU A 111 7.73 -19.34 -17.03
N GLU A 112 7.52 -19.90 -15.84
CA GLU A 112 6.39 -19.55 -14.98
C GLU A 112 6.45 -18.09 -14.51
N LEU A 113 7.65 -17.62 -14.14
CA LEU A 113 7.85 -16.23 -13.73
C LEU A 113 7.55 -15.26 -14.87
N SER A 114 7.86 -15.62 -16.12
CA SER A 114 7.64 -14.77 -17.31
C SER A 114 6.17 -14.41 -17.53
N LEU A 115 5.25 -15.22 -17.01
CA LEU A 115 3.81 -15.01 -17.08
C LEU A 115 3.29 -13.89 -16.15
N HIS A 116 4.17 -13.30 -15.35
CA HIS A 116 3.87 -12.30 -14.32
C HIS A 116 4.49 -10.93 -14.65
N ASP A 117 4.47 -10.54 -15.93
CA ASP A 117 5.01 -9.27 -16.46
C ASP A 117 4.10 -8.05 -16.22
N GLY A 118 2.86 -8.28 -15.78
CA GLY A 118 1.86 -7.24 -15.56
C GLY A 118 1.13 -6.77 -16.82
N THR A 119 1.18 -7.53 -17.92
CA THR A 119 0.25 -7.37 -19.03
C THR A 119 -1.16 -7.74 -18.60
N ASP A 120 -1.30 -8.87 -17.89
CA ASP A 120 -2.55 -9.30 -17.28
C ASP A 120 -2.83 -8.49 -15.98
N PRO A 121 -4.00 -7.84 -15.85
CA PRO A 121 -4.39 -7.13 -14.64
C PRO A 121 -4.75 -8.07 -13.48
N ASP A 122 -5.19 -9.29 -13.79
CA ASP A 122 -5.63 -10.28 -12.81
C ASP A 122 -4.49 -11.06 -12.17
N ARG A 123 -3.28 -10.98 -12.74
CA ARG A 123 -2.09 -11.65 -12.23
C ARG A 123 -1.24 -10.70 -11.39
N PRO A 124 -0.61 -11.21 -10.31
CA PRO A 124 0.36 -10.42 -9.56
C PRO A 124 1.56 -10.13 -10.45
N LEU A 125 2.13 -8.94 -10.28
CA LEU A 125 3.34 -8.50 -10.94
C LEU A 125 4.53 -8.95 -10.10
N LEU A 126 5.36 -9.83 -10.67
CA LEU A 126 6.49 -10.44 -9.95
C LEU A 126 7.82 -9.94 -10.51
N LEU A 127 8.82 -9.90 -9.64
CA LEU A 127 10.21 -9.56 -9.97
C LEU A 127 11.13 -10.46 -9.16
N ALA A 128 12.18 -11.00 -9.78
CA ALA A 128 13.22 -11.72 -9.08
C ALA A 128 14.49 -10.88 -8.94
N ILE A 129 15.13 -11.00 -7.79
CA ILE A 129 16.47 -10.47 -7.55
C ILE A 129 17.30 -11.50 -6.80
N ASN A 130 18.43 -11.88 -7.40
CA ASN A 130 19.36 -12.86 -6.85
C ASN A 130 18.65 -14.18 -6.49
N GLY A 131 17.76 -14.65 -7.38
CA GLY A 131 16.96 -15.86 -7.20
C GLY A 131 15.80 -15.76 -6.20
N THR A 132 15.57 -14.62 -5.55
CA THR A 132 14.41 -14.42 -4.65
C THR A 132 13.30 -13.65 -5.37
N ILE A 133 12.07 -14.16 -5.31
CA ILE A 133 10.90 -13.59 -5.98
C ILE A 133 10.14 -12.67 -5.02
N TYR A 134 9.82 -11.46 -5.49
CA TYR A 134 9.04 -10.45 -4.79
C TYR A 134 7.80 -10.06 -5.58
N ASP A 135 6.70 -9.86 -4.87
CA ASP A 135 5.48 -9.27 -5.41
C ASP A 135 5.62 -7.75 -5.41
N VAL A 136 5.66 -7.19 -6.61
CA VAL A 136 5.78 -5.75 -6.86
C VAL A 136 4.49 -5.14 -7.44
N SER A 137 3.34 -5.80 -7.24
CA SER A 137 2.02 -5.33 -7.69
C SER A 137 1.65 -3.95 -7.14
N ASN A 138 2.01 -3.65 -5.88
CA ASN A 138 1.85 -2.31 -5.30
C ASN A 138 2.69 -1.23 -6.03
N GLY A 139 3.70 -1.65 -6.80
CA GLY A 139 4.57 -0.85 -7.63
C GLY A 139 4.23 -0.85 -9.12
N ARG A 140 3.01 -1.25 -9.52
CA ARG A 140 2.62 -1.40 -10.95
C ARG A 140 2.90 -0.18 -11.83
N ARG A 141 2.85 1.04 -11.31
CA ARG A 141 3.24 2.26 -12.07
C ARG A 141 4.71 2.25 -12.51
N MET A 142 5.60 1.64 -11.72
CA MET A 142 7.04 1.62 -11.96
C MET A 142 7.46 0.37 -12.74
N TYR A 143 6.93 -0.79 -12.35
CA TYR A 143 7.31 -2.10 -12.88
C TYR A 143 6.32 -2.68 -13.90
N GLY A 144 5.10 -2.17 -13.98
CA GLY A 144 4.13 -2.64 -14.97
C GLY A 144 4.40 -2.08 -16.36
N PRO A 145 3.63 -2.49 -17.37
CA PRO A 145 3.80 -2.04 -18.75
C PRO A 145 3.83 -0.52 -18.87
N GLY A 146 4.85 0.01 -19.57
CA GLY A 146 5.08 1.45 -19.73
C GLY A 146 5.80 2.13 -18.56
N GLY A 147 6.09 1.41 -17.47
CA GLY A 147 6.90 1.92 -16.36
C GLY A 147 8.41 1.94 -16.69
N SER A 148 9.16 2.80 -16.01
CA SER A 148 10.61 2.94 -16.20
C SER A 148 11.42 1.69 -15.79
N TYR A 149 10.84 0.85 -14.94
CA TYR A 149 11.42 -0.40 -14.44
C TYR A 149 10.68 -1.64 -14.96
N SER A 150 9.90 -1.49 -16.03
CA SER A 150 9.12 -2.59 -16.64
C SER A 150 9.99 -3.76 -17.12
N TYR A 151 11.22 -3.48 -17.53
CA TYR A 151 12.21 -4.49 -17.92
C TYR A 151 12.53 -5.52 -16.83
N PHE A 152 12.28 -5.20 -15.57
CA PHE A 152 12.54 -6.10 -14.45
C PHE A 152 11.34 -6.94 -14.04
N ALA A 153 10.17 -6.68 -14.64
CA ALA A 153 9.01 -7.54 -14.44
C ALA A 153 9.30 -8.93 -15.02
N ALA A 154 8.80 -9.97 -14.35
CA ALA A 154 8.82 -11.36 -14.84
C ALA A 154 10.24 -11.96 -15.06
N THR A 155 11.30 -11.28 -14.64
CA THR A 155 12.69 -11.70 -14.86
C THR A 155 13.51 -11.64 -13.57
N ASP A 156 14.68 -12.30 -13.57
CA ASP A 156 15.68 -12.08 -12.53
C ASP A 156 16.61 -10.96 -12.96
N ALA A 157 16.44 -9.81 -12.32
CA ALA A 157 17.06 -8.55 -12.69
C ALA A 157 18.34 -8.25 -11.90
N ALA A 158 18.92 -9.24 -11.20
CA ALA A 158 20.08 -9.05 -10.33
C ALA A 158 21.21 -8.26 -10.99
N ARG A 159 21.61 -8.65 -12.21
CA ARG A 159 22.68 -7.98 -12.95
C ARG A 159 22.29 -6.54 -13.32
N GLY A 160 21.10 -6.34 -13.89
CA GLY A 160 20.62 -5.03 -14.34
C GLY A 160 20.49 -3.99 -13.22
N PHE A 161 20.18 -4.40 -11.99
CA PHE A 161 20.18 -3.50 -10.83
C PHE A 161 21.58 -2.99 -10.46
N VAL A 162 22.61 -3.81 -10.67
CA VAL A 162 23.99 -3.44 -10.35
C VAL A 162 24.63 -2.64 -11.49
N THR A 163 24.46 -3.10 -12.75
CA THR A 163 25.06 -2.45 -13.92
C THR A 163 24.32 -1.17 -14.33
N GLY A 164 23.04 -1.03 -13.94
CA GLY A 164 22.18 0.08 -14.36
C GLY A 164 21.64 -0.07 -15.79
N CYS A 165 21.83 -1.22 -16.42
CA CYS A 165 21.43 -1.51 -17.80
C CYS A 165 20.17 -2.35 -17.84
N PHE A 166 19.02 -1.69 -17.72
CA PHE A 166 17.76 -2.39 -17.44
C PHE A 166 17.26 -3.27 -18.60
N ALA A 167 17.48 -2.85 -19.85
CA ALA A 167 17.01 -3.59 -21.02
C ALA A 167 17.91 -4.78 -21.41
N GLU A 168 19.23 -4.65 -21.25
CA GLU A 168 20.22 -5.62 -21.74
C GLU A 168 20.57 -6.70 -20.68
N ASP A 169 20.60 -6.31 -19.40
CA ASP A 169 21.04 -7.13 -18.28
C ASP A 169 19.89 -7.71 -17.44
N GLN A 170 18.84 -8.20 -18.09
CA GLN A 170 17.75 -8.97 -17.47
C GLN A 170 18.17 -10.42 -17.18
N THR A 171 19.24 -10.61 -16.40
CA THR A 171 19.74 -11.95 -16.04
C THR A 171 20.23 -12.01 -14.60
N ALA A 172 20.21 -13.22 -14.06
CA ALA A 172 20.84 -13.58 -12.80
C ALA A 172 22.35 -13.82 -12.91
N ASP A 173 22.92 -13.86 -14.12
CA ASP A 173 24.35 -14.10 -14.32
C ASP A 173 25.18 -12.89 -13.88
N LEU A 174 25.81 -13.02 -12.72
CA LEU A 174 26.68 -12.02 -12.14
C LEU A 174 28.14 -12.14 -12.63
N ARG A 175 28.50 -13.03 -13.54
CA ARG A 175 29.89 -13.11 -14.02
C ARG A 175 30.26 -11.83 -14.79
N GLY A 176 31.38 -11.20 -14.40
CA GLY A 176 31.94 -10.03 -15.07
C GLY A 176 31.24 -8.70 -14.72
N TYR A 177 30.24 -8.70 -13.83
CA TYR A 177 29.57 -7.47 -13.41
C TYR A 177 30.49 -6.55 -12.59
N GLU A 178 31.54 -7.10 -11.97
CA GLU A 178 32.54 -6.35 -11.23
C GLU A 178 33.35 -5.41 -12.13
N GLU A 179 33.40 -5.67 -13.44
CA GLU A 179 34.05 -4.78 -14.41
C GLU A 179 33.44 -3.38 -14.41
N THR A 180 32.16 -3.23 -14.00
CA THR A 180 31.50 -1.94 -13.79
C THR A 180 32.26 -1.03 -12.83
N PHE A 181 32.89 -1.63 -11.81
CA PHE A 181 33.62 -0.91 -10.76
C PHE A 181 35.11 -0.83 -11.02
N LEU A 182 35.60 -1.54 -12.05
CA LEU A 182 37.01 -1.54 -12.40
C LEU A 182 37.35 -0.27 -13.20
N PRO A 183 38.42 0.46 -12.84
CA PRO A 183 38.89 1.58 -13.65
C PRO A 183 39.22 1.17 -15.09
N LEU A 184 39.22 2.16 -15.99
CA LEU A 184 39.72 1.97 -17.36
C LEU A 184 41.24 2.10 -17.37
N ASP A 185 41.88 1.24 -18.18
CA ASP A 185 43.31 1.29 -18.47
C ASP A 185 43.55 2.43 -19.46
N ASP A 186 44.41 3.39 -19.09
CA ASP A 186 44.76 4.54 -19.93
C ASP A 186 46.29 4.60 -20.01
N PRO A 187 46.89 4.53 -21.22
CA PRO A 187 48.35 4.49 -21.35
C PRO A 187 49.05 5.71 -20.73
N GLU A 188 48.41 6.89 -20.73
CA GLU A 188 49.00 8.10 -20.15
C GLU A 188 49.05 7.97 -18.62
N VAL A 189 47.95 7.53 -18.01
CA VAL A 189 47.85 7.38 -16.55
C VAL A 189 48.70 6.20 -16.07
N ASP A 190 48.67 5.07 -16.78
CA ASP A 190 49.37 3.84 -16.44
C ASP A 190 50.91 4.02 -16.45
N SER A 191 51.41 5.00 -17.21
CA SER A 191 52.85 5.33 -17.30
C SER A 191 53.47 5.83 -15.99
N HIS A 192 52.65 6.29 -15.03
CA HIS A 192 53.12 6.77 -13.72
C HIS A 192 53.57 5.65 -12.77
N TRP A 193 53.27 4.38 -13.07
CA TRP A 193 53.67 3.23 -12.25
C TRP A 193 54.69 2.36 -12.95
N THR A 194 55.51 1.66 -12.17
CA THR A 194 56.31 0.55 -12.72
C THR A 194 55.39 -0.64 -13.08
N PRO A 195 55.77 -1.52 -14.02
CA PRO A 195 54.94 -2.67 -14.40
C PRO A 195 54.57 -3.57 -13.21
N GLU A 196 55.49 -3.74 -12.26
CA GLU A 196 55.27 -4.54 -11.05
C GLU A 196 54.26 -3.87 -10.11
N GLN A 197 54.43 -2.57 -9.85
CA GLN A 197 53.49 -1.79 -9.03
C GLN A 197 52.09 -1.75 -9.66
N LEU A 198 52.03 -1.63 -10.99
CA LEU A 198 50.78 -1.65 -11.74
C LEU A 198 50.07 -3.00 -11.62
N ALA A 199 50.81 -4.11 -11.69
CA ALA A 199 50.25 -5.44 -11.55
C ALA A 199 49.65 -5.65 -10.14
N GLU A 200 50.37 -5.24 -9.10
CA GLU A 200 49.86 -5.27 -7.72
C GLU A 200 48.63 -4.37 -7.53
N LEU A 201 48.64 -3.18 -8.12
CA LEU A 201 47.52 -2.26 -8.09
C LEU A 201 46.28 -2.89 -8.74
N LYS A 202 46.43 -3.49 -9.94
CA LYS A 202 45.32 -4.15 -10.65
C LYS A 202 44.72 -5.32 -9.84
N ILE A 203 45.54 -6.05 -9.10
CA ILE A 203 45.05 -7.12 -8.19
C ILE A 203 44.16 -6.50 -7.11
N LYS A 204 44.64 -5.46 -6.42
CA LYS A 204 43.87 -4.74 -5.39
C LYS A 204 42.59 -4.12 -5.95
N GLU A 205 42.66 -3.48 -7.12
CA GLU A 205 41.50 -2.88 -7.77
C GLU A 205 40.44 -3.93 -8.12
N ARG A 206 40.85 -5.11 -8.57
CA ARG A 206 39.92 -6.21 -8.84
C ARG A 206 39.28 -6.74 -7.57
N GLU A 207 40.01 -6.87 -6.47
CA GLU A 207 39.46 -7.26 -5.17
C GLU A 207 38.46 -6.22 -4.66
N GLU A 208 38.81 -4.94 -4.70
CA GLU A 208 37.91 -3.84 -4.34
C GLU A 208 36.68 -3.78 -5.24
N ALA A 209 36.85 -4.01 -6.55
CA ALA A 209 35.75 -4.03 -7.50
C ALA A 209 34.75 -5.15 -7.18
N LYS A 210 35.23 -6.34 -6.81
CA LYS A 210 34.36 -7.44 -6.35
C LYS A 210 33.59 -7.05 -5.09
N VAL A 211 34.27 -6.50 -4.08
CA VAL A 211 33.62 -6.04 -2.84
C VAL A 211 32.56 -4.97 -3.13
N LYS A 212 32.85 -4.00 -4.00
CA LYS A 212 31.90 -2.96 -4.40
C LYS A 212 30.70 -3.54 -5.16
N ALA A 213 30.93 -4.51 -6.04
CA ALA A 213 29.88 -5.18 -6.80
C ALA A 213 28.94 -5.99 -5.89
N ASP A 214 29.51 -6.77 -4.97
CA ASP A 214 28.75 -7.54 -3.98
C ASP A 214 27.96 -6.60 -3.06
N ALA A 215 28.55 -5.48 -2.63
CA ALA A 215 27.87 -4.47 -1.83
C ALA A 215 26.71 -3.80 -2.57
N ALA A 216 26.88 -3.50 -3.87
CA ALA A 216 25.83 -2.94 -4.72
C ALA A 216 24.67 -3.93 -4.90
N LEU A 217 24.96 -5.21 -5.13
CA LEU A 217 23.92 -6.25 -5.17
C LEU A 217 23.20 -6.37 -3.83
N LYS A 218 23.97 -6.43 -2.73
CA LYS A 218 23.43 -6.52 -1.37
C LYS A 218 22.49 -5.36 -1.06
N HIS A 219 22.85 -4.14 -1.46
CA HIS A 219 21.99 -2.96 -1.27
C HIS A 219 20.58 -3.19 -1.85
N TRP A 220 20.49 -3.72 -3.07
CA TRP A 220 19.20 -3.99 -3.71
C TRP A 220 18.46 -5.17 -3.10
N VAL A 221 19.18 -6.25 -2.76
CA VAL A 221 18.58 -7.40 -2.06
C VAL A 221 18.00 -6.97 -0.71
N ASP A 222 18.75 -6.18 0.07
CA ASP A 222 18.28 -5.63 1.34
C ASP A 222 17.11 -4.67 1.15
N PHE A 223 17.12 -3.86 0.07
CA PHE A 223 16.03 -2.97 -0.26
C PHE A 223 14.73 -3.76 -0.42
N PHE A 224 14.70 -4.80 -1.25
CA PHE A 224 13.48 -5.60 -1.45
C PHE A 224 13.11 -6.43 -0.23
N ALA A 225 14.10 -6.97 0.50
CA ALA A 225 13.86 -7.77 1.70
C ALA A 225 13.23 -6.96 2.84
N ASN A 226 13.61 -5.68 3.02
CA ASN A 226 13.18 -4.85 4.14
C ASN A 226 12.06 -3.86 3.77
N ASN A 227 11.58 -3.85 2.53
CA ASN A 227 10.55 -2.92 2.09
C ASN A 227 9.15 -3.40 2.50
N LYS A 228 8.39 -2.54 3.17
CA LYS A 228 6.99 -2.83 3.54
C LYS A 228 6.05 -2.94 2.34
N LYS A 229 6.42 -2.37 1.19
CA LYS A 229 5.59 -2.31 -0.01
C LYS A 229 5.62 -3.61 -0.81
N TYR A 230 6.72 -4.35 -0.74
CA TYR A 230 6.97 -5.54 -1.56
C TYR A 230 7.07 -6.75 -0.64
N SER A 231 6.30 -7.80 -0.93
CA SER A 231 6.33 -9.02 -0.14
C SER A 231 7.12 -10.10 -0.85
N LYS A 232 7.96 -10.82 -0.12
CA LYS A 232 8.63 -12.02 -0.63
C LYS A 232 7.58 -13.11 -0.92
N VAL A 233 7.66 -13.69 -2.12
CA VAL A 233 6.78 -14.77 -2.58
C VAL A 233 7.50 -16.12 -2.52
N GLY A 234 8.79 -16.15 -2.87
CA GLY A 234 9.58 -17.37 -2.83
C GLY A 234 10.86 -17.27 -3.64
N TYR A 235 11.17 -18.29 -4.43
CA TYR A 235 12.48 -18.44 -5.09
C TYR A 235 12.37 -18.92 -6.54
N VAL A 236 13.33 -18.52 -7.36
CA VAL A 236 13.46 -18.98 -8.74
C VAL A 236 14.13 -20.35 -8.75
N LEU A 237 13.48 -21.32 -9.40
CA LEU A 237 14.03 -22.63 -9.69
C LEU A 237 14.91 -22.54 -10.93
N ARG A 238 16.14 -23.03 -10.78
CA ARG A 238 17.11 -23.17 -11.87
C ARG A 238 17.74 -24.54 -11.80
N GLU A 239 18.12 -25.05 -12.96
CA GLU A 239 19.00 -26.22 -13.03
C GLU A 239 20.35 -25.87 -12.39
N PRO A 240 21.04 -26.79 -11.71
CA PRO A 240 22.30 -26.49 -11.03
C PRO A 240 23.41 -25.99 -11.98
N ASP A 241 23.46 -26.53 -13.20
CA ASP A 241 24.53 -26.25 -14.17
C ASP A 241 24.16 -25.16 -15.19
N TRP A 242 23.10 -24.40 -14.93
CA TRP A 242 22.58 -23.38 -15.85
C TRP A 242 23.65 -22.35 -16.25
N LEU A 243 24.54 -22.00 -15.32
CA LEU A 243 25.59 -21.01 -15.53
C LEU A 243 26.67 -21.48 -16.51
N GLU A 244 26.94 -22.78 -16.55
CA GLU A 244 27.93 -23.37 -17.48
C GLU A 244 27.39 -23.48 -18.91
N LYS A 245 26.07 -23.67 -19.04
CA LYS A 245 25.38 -23.71 -20.33
C LYS A 245 25.34 -22.35 -21.01
N GLU A 246 25.29 -21.27 -20.21
CA GLU A 246 25.25 -19.90 -20.71
C GLU A 246 26.65 -19.31 -20.88
N LYS A 247 26.86 -18.64 -22.03
CA LYS A 247 28.07 -17.85 -22.25
C LYS A 247 28.06 -16.63 -21.33
N PRO A 248 29.19 -16.28 -20.68
CA PRO A 248 29.28 -15.06 -19.89
C PRO A 248 28.86 -13.85 -20.70
N LYS A 249 27.90 -13.08 -20.18
CA LYS A 249 27.49 -11.82 -20.81
C LYS A 249 28.60 -10.79 -20.66
N LYS A 250 28.82 -10.02 -21.72
CA LYS A 250 29.69 -8.83 -21.68
C LYS A 250 29.05 -7.73 -20.87
N LEU A 251 29.84 -6.76 -20.44
CA LEU A 251 29.32 -5.55 -19.83
C LEU A 251 28.53 -4.74 -20.86
N CYS A 252 27.38 -4.20 -20.47
CA CYS A 252 26.57 -3.32 -21.30
C CYS A 252 27.28 -1.99 -21.61
N ASP A 253 26.89 -1.35 -22.71
CA ASP A 253 27.54 -0.12 -23.19
C ASP A 253 27.39 1.06 -22.22
N GLN A 254 26.28 1.13 -21.49
CA GLN A 254 26.05 2.18 -20.51
C GLN A 254 26.97 2.01 -19.28
N ALA A 255 27.11 0.79 -18.75
CA ALA A 255 28.05 0.54 -17.65
C ALA A 255 29.50 0.74 -18.11
N GLN A 256 29.85 0.31 -19.33
CA GLN A 256 31.17 0.51 -19.90
C GLN A 256 31.53 2.01 -20.02
N ARG A 257 30.59 2.85 -20.48
CA ARG A 257 30.75 4.32 -20.54
C ARG A 257 30.82 4.99 -19.17
N GLY A 258 30.23 4.37 -18.14
CA GLY A 258 30.26 4.86 -16.76
C GLY A 258 31.62 4.70 -16.07
N ARG A 259 32.49 3.83 -16.60
CA ARG A 259 33.82 3.57 -16.04
C ARG A 259 34.73 4.77 -16.25
N LYS A 260 35.53 5.08 -15.23
CA LYS A 260 36.50 6.19 -15.24
C LYS A 260 37.91 5.62 -15.28
N ALA A 261 38.82 6.36 -15.93
CA ALA A 261 40.24 6.05 -15.85
C ALA A 261 40.73 6.10 -14.40
N ARG A 262 41.83 5.41 -14.12
CA ARG A 262 42.49 5.48 -12.80
C ARG A 262 42.88 6.92 -12.48
N LYS A 263 42.99 7.22 -11.19
CA LYS A 263 43.43 8.54 -10.74
C LYS A 263 44.95 8.58 -10.70
N ILE A 264 45.54 9.61 -11.28
CA ILE A 264 46.96 9.90 -11.19
C ILE A 264 47.34 10.05 -9.70
N PRO A 265 48.44 9.43 -9.23
CA PRO A 265 48.89 9.56 -7.86
C PRO A 265 49.18 11.05 -7.55
N LYS A 266 48.56 11.59 -6.50
CA LYS A 266 48.81 12.98 -6.09
C LYS A 266 50.22 13.09 -5.50
N GLY A 267 51.14 13.73 -6.21
CA GLY A 267 52.46 14.11 -5.68
C GLY A 267 53.67 13.44 -6.33
N GLN A 268 53.58 13.05 -7.60
CA GLN A 268 54.75 12.81 -8.46
C GLN A 268 54.95 13.99 -9.41
#